data_AF-A0A3L6TSF1-F1
#
_entry.id   AF-A0A3L6TSF1-F1
#
_cell.length_a   1.000
_cell.length_b   1.000
_cell.length_c   1.000
_cell.angle_alpha   90.00
_cell.angle_beta   90.00
_cell.angle_gamma   90.00
#
_symmetry.space_group_name_H-M   'P 1'
#
loop_
_entity.id
_entity.type
_entity.pdbx_description
1 polymer ?
#
loop_
_entity_poly.entity_id
_entity_poly.type
_entity_poly.pdbx_seq_one_letter_code
_entity_poly.pdbx_strand_id
1 'polypeptide(L)'
;MGGWSWLCCGRSNAGCAAVQLPEPFHLPALLPEWPQGGSFAKGTICIGELDVVNITKFRSIWSCSGASFYEPEGDGFHCLGHYAQQNNCPLQGFLIVAREVARHQQINSKPALEKPLDYSLVWTNANLNEDENSQCGCFWLPSPPNGYKALGYVVTKGPKKPSLESVRCVRDDLTATCSFNCKYRKCMPNLEDKALPPRGERTWYTSWHILL
;
A
#
# COMPACT_ATOMS: atom_id res chain seq x y z
N MET A 1 -30.58 6.33 62.43
CA MET A 1 -31.10 5.19 61.64
C MET A 1 -32.45 5.62 61.10
N GLY A 2 -32.71 5.77 59.82
CA GLY A 2 -31.91 5.61 58.62
C GLY A 2 -32.73 6.13 57.44
N GLY A 3 -32.07 6.33 56.30
CA GLY A 3 -32.68 6.30 54.98
C GLY A 3 -33.42 7.55 54.54
N TRP A 4 -32.72 8.43 53.82
CA TRP A 4 -33.26 9.61 53.12
C TRP A 4 -34.29 9.16 52.05
N SER A 5 -35.54 9.63 52.02
CA SER A 5 -36.06 10.89 51.43
C SER A 5 -35.39 11.38 50.13
N TRP A 6 -36.04 11.91 49.10
CA TRP A 6 -37.43 12.32 48.83
C TRP A 6 -37.69 12.21 47.32
N LEU A 7 -38.88 11.76 46.93
CA LEU A 7 -39.61 12.37 45.82
C LEU A 7 -40.43 13.52 46.44
N CYS A 8 -40.21 14.75 45.98
CA CYS A 8 -41.26 15.70 45.55
C CYS A 8 -40.71 17.13 45.36
N CYS A 9 -40.65 17.51 44.07
CA CYS A 9 -41.04 18.79 43.47
C CYS A 9 -40.70 20.11 44.17
N GLY A 10 -39.72 20.83 43.60
CA GLY A 10 -39.62 22.28 43.65
C GLY A 10 -39.90 22.87 42.26
N ARG A 11 -41.09 23.43 42.08
CA ARG A 11 -41.57 24.13 40.89
C ARG A 11 -40.70 25.36 40.63
N SER A 12 -39.81 25.30 39.65
CA SER A 12 -39.11 26.49 39.13
C SER A 12 -39.58 26.73 37.71
N ASN A 13 -40.37 27.79 37.55
CA ASN A 13 -40.83 28.29 36.26
C ASN A 13 -39.66 29.01 35.58
N ALA A 14 -38.73 28.25 35.00
CA ALA A 14 -37.72 28.77 34.11
C ALA A 14 -38.05 28.21 32.73
N GLY A 15 -38.49 29.08 31.82
CA GLY A 15 -38.92 28.70 30.49
C GLY A 15 -37.89 27.79 29.83
N CYS A 16 -38.35 26.71 29.21
CA CYS A 16 -37.55 25.90 28.31
C CYS A 16 -37.09 26.80 27.16
N ALA A 17 -35.96 27.48 27.33
CA ALA A 17 -35.20 27.96 26.20
C ALA A 17 -34.73 26.71 25.46
N ALA A 18 -35.38 26.41 24.33
CA ALA A 18 -34.99 25.34 23.46
C ALA A 18 -33.49 25.50 23.15
N VAL A 19 -32.70 24.47 23.43
CA VAL A 19 -31.28 24.43 23.08
C VAL A 19 -31.22 24.49 21.55
N GLN A 20 -30.85 25.65 21.01
CA GLN A 20 -30.67 25.83 19.59
C GLN A 20 -29.36 25.15 19.21
N LEU A 21 -29.44 24.08 18.44
CA LEU A 21 -28.27 23.44 17.84
C LEU A 21 -27.61 24.44 16.87
N PRO A 22 -26.28 24.52 16.77
CA PRO A 22 -25.62 25.40 15.83
C PRO A 22 -26.08 25.11 14.41
N GLU A 23 -26.42 26.14 13.65
CA GLU A 23 -26.76 25.96 12.25
C GLU A 23 -25.54 25.42 11.48
N PRO A 24 -25.74 24.46 10.56
CA PRO A 24 -24.69 24.01 9.65
C PRO A 24 -24.11 25.20 8.90
N PHE A 25 -22.81 25.16 8.64
CA PHE A 25 -22.19 26.20 7.83
C PHE A 25 -22.84 26.21 6.44
N HIS A 26 -23.24 27.40 6.00
CA HIS A 26 -23.68 27.66 4.64
C HIS A 26 -22.67 28.58 4.00
N LEU A 27 -22.21 28.25 2.79
CA LEU A 27 -21.32 29.14 2.06
C LEU A 27 -22.08 30.43 1.72
N PRO A 28 -21.43 31.61 1.82
CA PRO A 28 -22.07 32.90 1.54
C PRO A 28 -22.50 33.05 0.07
N ALA A 29 -22.04 32.18 -0.81
CA ALA A 29 -22.50 32.04 -2.18
C ALA A 29 -22.44 30.57 -2.61
N LEU A 30 -23.22 30.20 -3.63
CA LEU A 30 -23.07 28.92 -4.32
C LEU A 30 -21.65 28.80 -4.85
N LEU A 31 -21.07 27.60 -4.77
CA LEU A 31 -19.77 27.33 -5.36
C LEU A 31 -19.83 27.71 -6.85
N PRO A 32 -18.86 28.51 -7.35
CA PRO A 32 -18.82 28.82 -8.77
C PRO A 32 -18.71 27.52 -9.57
N GLU A 33 -19.27 27.51 -10.78
CA GLU A 33 -18.97 26.43 -11.73
C GLU A 33 -17.46 26.47 -12.00
N TRP A 34 -16.77 25.46 -11.50
CA TRP A 34 -15.36 25.28 -11.80
C TRP A 34 -15.21 25.15 -13.32
N PRO A 35 -14.22 25.83 -13.94
CA PRO A 35 -13.96 25.61 -15.35
C PRO A 35 -13.75 24.11 -15.58
N GLN A 36 -14.17 23.60 -16.74
CA GLN A 36 -13.87 22.21 -17.11
C GLN A 36 -12.35 22.02 -17.17
N GLY A 37 -11.77 21.62 -16.04
CA GLY A 37 -10.35 21.34 -15.93
C GLY A 37 -10.02 20.09 -16.71
N GLY A 38 -9.06 20.15 -17.63
CA GLY A 38 -8.65 18.97 -18.40
C GLY A 38 -8.00 17.88 -17.54
N SER A 39 -7.27 18.25 -16.48
CA SER A 39 -6.35 17.34 -15.76
C SER A 39 -6.25 17.52 -14.23
N PHE A 40 -6.79 18.58 -13.64
CA PHE A 40 -6.71 18.81 -12.19
C PHE A 40 -7.58 17.79 -11.43
N ALA A 41 -7.05 17.20 -10.36
CA ALA A 41 -7.69 16.17 -9.52
C ALA A 41 -8.03 14.82 -10.19
N LYS A 42 -7.43 14.48 -11.35
CA LYS A 42 -7.61 13.15 -11.98
C LYS A 42 -7.03 11.99 -11.14
N GLY A 43 -6.21 12.29 -10.13
CA GLY A 43 -5.55 11.31 -9.27
C GLY A 43 -4.30 10.65 -9.89
N THR A 44 -3.99 10.97 -11.15
CA THR A 44 -2.79 10.50 -11.87
C THR A 44 -1.75 11.62 -11.95
N ILE A 45 -0.48 11.29 -11.66
CA ILE A 45 0.66 12.20 -11.74
C ILE A 45 1.60 11.70 -12.85
N CYS A 46 2.00 12.60 -13.76
CA CYS A 46 2.98 12.29 -14.81
C CYS A 46 4.37 12.69 -14.29
N ILE A 47 5.26 11.71 -14.07
CA ILE A 47 6.65 11.90 -13.59
C ILE A 47 7.64 11.69 -14.75
N GLY A 48 7.44 12.42 -15.85
CA GLY A 48 8.20 12.23 -17.09
C GLY A 48 7.67 11.04 -17.89
N GLU A 49 8.46 9.96 -17.97
CA GLU A 49 8.14 8.77 -18.79
C GLU A 49 7.05 7.87 -18.18
N LEU A 50 6.66 8.11 -16.92
CA LEU A 50 5.66 7.32 -16.21
C LEU A 50 4.46 8.16 -15.76
N ASP A 51 3.27 7.59 -15.91
CA ASP A 51 2.05 7.99 -15.21
C ASP A 51 1.95 7.11 -13.95
N VAL A 52 1.82 7.72 -12.78
CA VAL A 52 1.61 7.02 -11.51
C VAL A 52 0.26 7.37 -10.91
N VAL A 53 -0.38 6.40 -10.28
CA VAL A 53 -1.67 6.60 -9.58
C VAL A 53 -1.62 5.91 -8.22
N ASN A 54 -2.28 6.49 -7.24
CA ASN A 54 -2.51 5.84 -5.95
C ASN A 54 -3.77 4.96 -6.05
N ILE A 55 -3.60 3.67 -5.81
CA ILE A 55 -4.69 2.70 -5.73
C ILE A 55 -5.04 2.47 -4.26
N THR A 56 -6.35 2.51 -3.98
CA THR A 56 -6.94 2.20 -2.67
C THR A 56 -7.83 0.96 -2.71
N LYS A 57 -8.02 0.37 -3.90
CA LYS A 57 -8.79 -0.86 -4.12
C LYS A 57 -7.83 -2.04 -4.18
N PHE A 58 -8.10 -3.04 -3.35
CA PHE A 58 -7.17 -4.15 -3.15
C PHE A 58 -7.90 -5.48 -3.07
N ARG A 59 -7.24 -6.52 -3.57
CA ARG A 59 -7.61 -7.91 -3.39
C ARG A 59 -6.77 -8.56 -2.30
N SER A 60 -7.41 -9.17 -1.31
CA SER A 60 -6.71 -9.96 -0.29
C SER A 60 -6.12 -11.23 -0.90
N ILE A 61 -4.83 -11.47 -0.66
CA ILE A 61 -4.12 -12.65 -1.13
C ILE A 61 -4.01 -13.68 0.01
N TRP A 62 -3.44 -13.23 1.12
CA TRP A 62 -3.07 -14.06 2.25
C TRP A 62 -3.00 -13.25 3.54
N SER A 63 -3.14 -13.90 4.69
CA SER A 63 -3.05 -13.25 6.00
C SER A 63 -2.37 -14.17 7.02
N CYS A 64 -1.51 -13.59 7.85
CA CYS A 64 -0.96 -14.16 9.08
C CYS A 64 -1.66 -13.55 10.30
N SER A 65 -1.36 -14.04 11.50
CA SER A 65 -1.86 -13.49 12.76
C SER A 65 -1.50 -12.02 13.00
N GLY A 66 -0.45 -11.49 12.35
CA GLY A 66 0.02 -10.12 12.53
C GLY A 66 -0.23 -9.17 11.36
N ALA A 67 -0.48 -9.67 10.15
CA ALA A 67 -0.60 -8.84 8.95
C ALA A 67 -1.38 -9.54 7.84
N SER A 68 -2.02 -8.72 7.00
CA SER A 68 -2.71 -9.11 5.78
C SER A 68 -2.00 -8.53 4.58
N PHE A 69 -1.99 -9.29 3.48
CA PHE A 69 -1.27 -8.98 2.26
C PHE A 69 -2.22 -8.90 1.09
N TYR A 70 -2.01 -7.89 0.25
CA TYR A 70 -2.96 -7.48 -0.76
C TYR A 70 -2.29 -7.16 -2.10
N GLU A 71 -3.03 -7.43 -3.17
CA GLU A 71 -2.69 -7.03 -4.54
C GLU A 71 -3.54 -5.81 -4.92
N PRO A 72 -2.98 -4.78 -5.59
CA PRO A 72 -3.80 -3.70 -6.12
C PRO A 72 -4.73 -4.21 -7.23
N GLU A 73 -5.92 -3.62 -7.29
CA GLU A 73 -6.84 -3.81 -8.41
C GLU A 73 -7.01 -2.50 -9.19
N GLY A 74 -6.81 -2.56 -10.51
CA GLY A 74 -6.98 -1.42 -11.39
C GLY A 74 -6.53 -1.73 -12.82
N ASP A 75 -7.27 -1.23 -13.79
CA ASP A 75 -6.97 -1.43 -15.20
C ASP A 75 -6.02 -0.35 -15.73
N GLY A 76 -5.19 -0.74 -16.70
CA GLY A 76 -4.33 0.17 -17.45
C GLY A 76 -3.09 0.67 -16.69
N PHE A 77 -2.76 0.07 -15.55
CA PHE A 77 -1.52 0.29 -14.82
C PHE A 77 -0.88 -1.03 -14.41
N HIS A 78 0.44 -1.00 -14.21
CA HIS A 78 1.22 -2.13 -13.75
C HIS A 78 1.51 -2.02 -12.25
N CYS A 79 1.31 -3.14 -11.54
CA CYS A 79 1.70 -3.30 -10.16
C CYS A 79 3.23 -3.25 -10.02
N LEU A 80 3.73 -2.58 -8.98
CA LEU A 80 5.17 -2.49 -8.67
C LEU A 80 5.55 -3.33 -7.44
N GLY A 81 4.56 -3.92 -6.76
CA GLY A 81 4.71 -4.70 -5.54
C GLY A 81 3.39 -4.82 -4.77
N HIS A 82 3.34 -5.73 -3.81
CA HIS A 82 2.14 -5.99 -3.02
C HIS A 82 2.10 -5.12 -1.76
N TYR A 83 0.88 -4.87 -1.27
CA TYR A 83 0.65 -4.08 -0.06
C TYR A 83 0.52 -4.99 1.16
N ALA A 84 1.02 -4.54 2.31
CA ALA A 84 0.93 -5.24 3.58
C ALA A 84 0.45 -4.29 4.67
N GLN A 85 -0.45 -4.78 5.53
CA GLN A 85 -0.97 -4.00 6.65
C GLN A 85 -1.15 -4.87 7.89
N GLN A 86 -1.00 -4.28 9.07
CA GLN A 86 -1.34 -4.94 10.34
C GLN A 86 -2.85 -5.16 10.48
N ASN A 87 -3.24 -6.33 10.98
CA ASN A 87 -4.65 -6.72 11.10
C ASN A 87 -5.45 -5.87 12.11
N ASN A 88 -4.75 -5.16 13.01
CA ASN A 88 -5.35 -4.31 14.04
C ASN A 88 -5.67 -2.89 13.54
N CYS A 89 -5.44 -2.58 12.26
CA CYS A 89 -5.73 -1.29 11.67
C CYS A 89 -6.79 -1.44 10.56
N PRO A 90 -7.79 -0.54 10.46
CA PRO A 90 -8.70 -0.52 9.32
C PRO A 90 -7.94 -0.33 8.01
N LEU A 91 -8.40 -0.93 6.90
CA LEU A 91 -7.76 -0.78 5.59
C LEU A 91 -7.74 0.71 5.18
N GLN A 92 -6.57 1.33 5.27
CA GLN A 92 -6.37 2.77 5.04
C GLN A 92 -5.13 3.04 4.17
N GLY A 93 -4.47 1.99 3.70
CA GLY A 93 -3.30 2.10 2.85
C GLY A 93 -3.63 2.53 1.42
N PHE A 94 -2.60 3.02 0.74
CA PHE A 94 -2.58 3.22 -0.69
C PHE A 94 -1.27 2.63 -1.25
N LEU A 95 -1.30 2.23 -2.51
CA LEU A 95 -0.15 1.68 -3.23
C LEU A 95 -0.01 2.41 -4.57
N ILE A 96 1.22 2.74 -4.97
CA ILE A 96 1.49 3.23 -6.32
C ILE A 96 1.42 2.08 -7.31
N VAL A 97 0.72 2.31 -8.41
CA VAL A 97 0.91 1.58 -9.67
C VAL A 97 1.35 2.55 -10.76
N ALA A 98 2.06 2.04 -11.76
CA ALA A 98 2.65 2.88 -12.82
C ALA A 98 2.34 2.34 -14.21
N ARG A 99 2.31 3.23 -15.19
CA ARG A 99 2.29 2.88 -16.62
C ARG A 99 3.21 3.79 -17.40
N GLU A 100 3.63 3.34 -18.57
CA GLU A 100 4.43 4.16 -19.47
C GLU A 100 3.59 5.21 -20.20
N VAL A 101 4.22 6.35 -20.46
CA VAL A 101 3.62 7.46 -21.19
C VAL A 101 4.19 7.48 -22.61
N ALA A 102 3.41 7.02 -23.58
CA ALA A 102 3.85 6.84 -24.97
C ALA A 102 4.48 8.10 -25.60
N ARG A 103 3.98 9.30 -25.27
CA ARG A 103 4.53 10.58 -25.80
C ARG A 103 5.95 10.91 -25.33
N HIS A 104 6.46 10.24 -24.30
CA HIS A 104 7.80 10.47 -23.74
C HIS A 104 8.77 9.32 -24.04
N GLN A 105 8.31 8.24 -24.68
CA GLN A 105 9.18 7.13 -25.09
C GLN A 105 10.15 7.61 -26.17
N GLN A 106 11.44 7.63 -25.84
CA GLN A 106 12.48 7.92 -26.83
C GLN A 106 12.69 6.67 -27.70
N ILE A 107 12.73 6.86 -29.03
CA ILE A 107 12.80 5.80 -30.05
C ILE A 107 13.98 4.83 -29.85
N ASN A 108 15.06 5.27 -29.18
CA ASN A 108 16.27 4.46 -28.93
C ASN A 108 16.52 4.18 -27.44
N SER A 109 15.54 4.41 -26.57
CA SER A 109 15.67 4.15 -25.12
C SER A 109 15.05 2.81 -24.72
N LYS A 110 15.60 2.21 -23.67
CA LYS A 110 14.96 1.08 -22.99
C LYS A 110 13.63 1.54 -22.36
N PRO A 111 12.59 0.69 -22.30
CA PRO A 111 11.33 1.05 -21.68
C PRO A 111 11.51 1.46 -20.21
N ALA A 112 10.61 2.30 -19.70
CA ALA A 112 10.60 2.74 -18.31
C ALA A 112 10.15 1.62 -17.36
N LEU A 113 9.33 0.69 -17.85
CA LEU A 113 8.84 -0.48 -17.12
C LEU A 113 9.18 -1.77 -17.87
N GLU A 114 9.70 -2.78 -17.16
CA GLU A 114 10.01 -4.08 -17.76
C GLU A 114 9.59 -5.23 -16.83
N LYS A 115 9.28 -6.39 -17.41
CA LYS A 115 8.96 -7.59 -16.61
C LYS A 115 10.21 -8.06 -15.84
N PRO A 116 10.03 -8.62 -14.64
CA PRO A 116 11.13 -9.34 -14.00
C PRO A 116 11.57 -10.53 -14.87
N LEU A 117 12.85 -10.91 -14.77
CA LEU A 117 13.39 -12.10 -15.43
C LEU A 117 12.95 -13.38 -14.74
N ASP A 118 12.85 -13.34 -13.41
CA ASP A 118 12.38 -14.42 -12.57
C ASP A 118 11.96 -13.89 -11.19
N TYR A 119 11.63 -14.77 -10.26
CA TYR A 119 11.42 -14.46 -8.86
C TYR A 119 12.27 -15.38 -7.96
N SER A 120 12.87 -14.78 -6.95
CA SER A 120 13.57 -15.49 -5.88
C SER A 120 12.65 -15.64 -4.68
N LEU A 121 12.47 -16.86 -4.17
CA LEU A 121 11.73 -17.10 -2.93
C LEU A 121 12.53 -16.54 -1.76
N VAL A 122 11.96 -15.56 -1.06
CA VAL A 122 12.61 -14.87 0.05
C VAL A 122 12.13 -15.43 1.38
N TRP A 123 10.86 -15.78 1.49
CA TRP A 123 10.31 -16.39 2.70
C TRP A 123 9.05 -17.19 2.40
N THR A 124 8.82 -18.24 3.18
CA THR A 124 7.55 -18.96 3.21
C THR A 124 7.32 -19.53 4.60
N ASN A 125 6.05 -19.67 5.01
CA ASN A 125 5.66 -20.51 6.14
C ASN A 125 5.20 -21.92 5.71
N ALA A 126 5.33 -22.27 4.43
CA ALA A 126 5.08 -23.62 3.95
C ALA A 126 6.14 -24.57 4.50
N ASN A 127 5.73 -25.78 4.87
CA ASN A 127 6.68 -26.88 4.85
C ASN A 127 6.94 -27.23 3.39
N LEU A 128 8.19 -27.28 2.95
CA LEU A 128 8.56 -27.57 1.54
C LEU A 128 8.12 -28.96 1.03
N ASN A 129 7.50 -29.76 1.90
CA ASN A 129 6.94 -31.08 1.63
C ASN A 129 5.41 -31.06 1.50
N GLU A 130 4.76 -29.91 1.63
CA GLU A 130 3.31 -29.77 1.50
C GLU A 130 2.88 -29.51 0.05
N ASP A 131 1.71 -30.03 -0.30
CA ASP A 131 1.11 -29.91 -1.62
C ASP A 131 0.83 -28.46 -2.03
N GLU A 132 0.62 -28.24 -3.33
CA GLU A 132 0.33 -26.93 -3.93
C GLU A 132 -0.91 -26.22 -3.32
N ASN A 133 -1.74 -26.94 -2.57
CA ASN A 133 -2.93 -26.42 -1.91
C ASN A 133 -2.68 -25.93 -0.46
N SER A 134 -1.41 -25.87 -0.03
CA SER A 134 -1.05 -25.35 1.29
C SER A 134 -1.53 -23.91 1.48
N GLN A 135 -2.09 -23.61 2.66
CA GLN A 135 -2.54 -22.26 3.04
C GLN A 135 -1.37 -21.34 3.45
N CYS A 136 -0.16 -21.66 3.00
CA CYS A 136 1.05 -20.89 3.24
C CYS A 136 1.08 -19.59 2.44
N GLY A 137 1.74 -18.57 3.00
CA GLY A 137 2.11 -17.36 2.30
C GLY A 137 3.56 -17.45 1.84
N CYS A 138 3.80 -17.19 0.56
CA CYS A 138 5.13 -17.15 -0.03
C CYS A 138 5.47 -15.74 -0.50
N PHE A 139 6.68 -15.29 -0.20
CA PHE A 139 7.18 -13.95 -0.50
C PHE A 139 8.29 -14.06 -1.52
N TRP A 140 8.13 -13.32 -2.60
CA TRP A 140 8.96 -13.39 -3.77
C TRP A 140 9.58 -12.02 -4.04
N LEU A 141 10.89 -12.00 -4.21
CA LEU A 141 11.61 -10.84 -4.71
C LEU A 141 11.72 -10.96 -6.24
N PRO A 142 11.17 -10.00 -7.01
CA PRO A 142 11.37 -9.98 -8.46
C PRO A 142 12.86 -9.79 -8.79
N SER A 143 13.37 -10.58 -9.73
CA SER A 143 14.72 -10.46 -10.27
C SER A 143 14.68 -9.46 -11.44
N PRO A 144 15.13 -8.21 -11.28
CA PRO A 144 15.03 -7.21 -12.34
C PRO A 144 16.04 -7.49 -13.47
N PRO A 145 15.71 -7.14 -14.72
CA PRO A 145 16.69 -7.10 -15.81
C PRO A 145 17.81 -6.08 -15.58
N ASN A 146 18.90 -6.18 -16.34
CA ASN A 146 20.02 -5.26 -16.21
C ASN A 146 19.62 -3.80 -16.57
N GLY A 147 19.87 -2.89 -15.62
CA GLY A 147 19.46 -1.48 -15.70
C GLY A 147 18.08 -1.18 -15.14
N TYR A 148 17.48 -2.12 -14.39
CA TYR A 148 16.20 -1.96 -13.71
C TYR A 148 16.30 -2.31 -12.23
N LYS A 149 15.29 -1.87 -11.46
CA LYS A 149 15.12 -2.16 -10.04
C LYS A 149 13.72 -2.70 -9.75
N ALA A 150 13.67 -3.72 -8.90
CA ALA A 150 12.42 -4.14 -8.29
C ALA A 150 12.09 -3.20 -7.13
N LEU A 151 10.87 -2.69 -7.11
CA LEU A 151 10.41 -1.74 -6.09
C LEU A 151 9.76 -2.46 -4.91
N GLY A 152 8.93 -3.48 -5.14
CA GLY A 152 8.30 -4.24 -4.07
C GLY A 152 8.45 -5.75 -4.19
N TYR A 153 7.81 -6.42 -3.25
CA TYR A 153 7.73 -7.89 -3.18
C TYR A 153 6.38 -8.35 -3.68
N VAL A 154 6.34 -9.60 -4.15
CA VAL A 154 5.11 -10.27 -4.56
C VAL A 154 4.77 -11.34 -3.53
N VAL A 155 3.50 -11.43 -3.17
CA VAL A 155 2.99 -12.43 -2.22
C VAL A 155 2.05 -13.36 -2.96
N THR A 156 2.21 -14.67 -2.76
CA THR A 156 1.29 -15.69 -3.26
C THR A 156 0.74 -16.52 -2.12
N LYS A 157 -0.46 -17.07 -2.33
CA LYS A 157 -0.99 -18.17 -1.52
C LYS A 157 -0.50 -19.48 -2.15
N GLY A 158 0.23 -20.28 -1.41
CA GLY A 158 0.87 -21.50 -1.90
C GLY A 158 2.28 -21.30 -2.46
N PRO A 159 3.05 -22.38 -2.69
CA PRO A 159 4.43 -22.36 -3.17
C PRO A 159 4.56 -22.03 -4.66
N LYS A 160 3.44 -21.86 -5.38
CA LYS A 160 3.45 -21.55 -6.81
C LYS A 160 4.09 -20.19 -7.07
N LYS A 161 5.10 -20.18 -7.94
CA LYS A 161 5.79 -18.96 -8.37
C LYS A 161 4.81 -18.01 -9.08
N PRO A 162 4.86 -16.70 -8.81
CA PRO A 162 4.01 -15.71 -9.47
C PRO A 162 4.32 -15.59 -10.96
N SER A 163 3.36 -15.09 -11.74
CA SER A 163 3.55 -14.80 -13.16
C SER A 163 4.53 -13.64 -13.36
N LEU A 164 5.33 -13.67 -14.42
CA LEU A 164 6.17 -12.53 -14.82
C LEU A 164 5.33 -11.30 -15.19
N GLU A 165 4.03 -11.48 -15.46
CA GLU A 165 3.12 -10.36 -15.69
C GLU A 165 2.67 -9.64 -14.41
N SER A 166 2.82 -10.27 -13.24
CA SER A 166 2.21 -9.81 -11.99
C SER A 166 2.72 -8.42 -11.58
N VAL A 167 3.98 -8.11 -11.85
CA VAL A 167 4.58 -6.80 -11.55
C VAL A 167 5.49 -6.30 -12.68
N ARG A 168 5.93 -5.05 -12.57
CA ARG A 168 7.00 -4.47 -13.39
C ARG A 168 8.15 -3.97 -12.52
N CYS A 169 9.35 -4.11 -13.03
CA CYS A 169 10.56 -3.45 -12.55
C CYS A 169 10.68 -2.08 -13.23
N VAL A 170 11.24 -1.11 -12.52
CA VAL A 170 11.38 0.27 -12.99
C VAL A 170 12.81 0.51 -13.42
N ARG A 171 13.02 1.26 -14.51
CA ARG A 171 14.36 1.61 -15.00
C ARG A 171 15.13 2.38 -13.93
N ASP A 172 16.41 2.04 -13.75
CA ASP A 172 17.22 2.48 -12.60
C ASP A 172 17.29 4.02 -12.44
N ASP A 173 17.38 4.75 -13.55
CA ASP A 173 17.41 6.22 -13.63
C ASP A 173 16.09 6.89 -13.20
N LEU A 174 14.98 6.16 -13.22
CA LEU A 174 13.67 6.62 -12.77
C LEU A 174 13.42 6.26 -11.29
N THR A 175 14.42 5.72 -10.59
CA THR A 175 14.33 5.35 -9.18
C THR A 175 15.27 6.20 -8.31
N ALA A 176 14.88 6.37 -7.05
CA ALA A 176 15.70 7.02 -6.04
C ALA A 176 15.87 6.11 -4.83
N THR A 177 17.07 6.11 -4.23
CA THR A 177 17.33 5.39 -3.00
C THR A 177 16.62 6.07 -1.84
N CYS A 178 15.92 5.31 -1.00
CA CYS A 178 15.25 5.86 0.16
C CYS A 178 15.46 5.02 1.43
N SER A 179 15.70 5.70 2.55
CA SER A 179 15.99 5.10 3.86
C SER A 179 14.88 5.44 4.86
N PHE A 180 14.16 4.42 5.31
CA PHE A 180 13.07 4.53 6.30
C PHE A 180 13.13 3.40 7.35
N ASN A 181 12.25 3.44 8.36
CA ASN A 181 12.13 2.48 9.48
C ASN A 181 10.70 1.92 9.61
N CYS A 182 10.52 0.60 9.69
CA CYS A 182 9.26 -0.12 9.49
C CYS A 182 9.26 -1.52 10.14
N LYS A 183 8.43 -1.69 11.16
CA LYS A 183 8.59 -2.71 12.21
C LYS A 183 7.80 -4.01 11.96
N TYR A 184 7.88 -4.63 10.78
CA TYR A 184 7.11 -5.87 10.49
C TYR A 184 7.79 -7.19 10.91
N ARG A 185 8.38 -7.25 12.10
CA ARG A 185 9.06 -8.46 12.62
C ARG A 185 8.13 -9.61 12.99
N LYS A 186 6.84 -9.36 13.25
CA LYS A 186 5.93 -10.36 13.85
C LYS A 186 5.48 -11.48 12.90
N CYS A 187 5.53 -11.30 11.58
CA CYS A 187 5.08 -12.34 10.63
C CYS A 187 6.21 -13.09 9.92
N MET A 188 7.47 -12.66 10.04
CA MET A 188 8.62 -13.27 9.36
C MET A 188 9.75 -13.62 10.36
N PRO A 189 9.54 -14.61 11.24
CA PRO A 189 10.54 -14.94 12.27
C PRO A 189 11.83 -15.54 11.69
N ASN A 190 11.82 -16.06 10.45
CA ASN A 190 12.92 -16.81 9.83
C ASN A 190 13.34 -16.27 8.45
N LEU A 191 13.13 -14.99 8.16
CA LEU A 191 13.73 -14.37 6.96
C LEU A 191 15.25 -14.40 7.14
N GLU A 192 15.94 -15.39 6.55
CA GLU A 192 17.39 -15.55 6.74
C GLU A 192 18.12 -14.25 6.35
N ASP A 193 19.12 -13.86 7.15
CA ASP A 193 20.04 -12.72 6.94
C ASP A 193 20.79 -12.74 5.58
N LYS A 194 20.55 -13.74 4.72
CA LYS A 194 21.17 -13.91 3.39
C LYS A 194 20.56 -13.04 2.31
N ALA A 195 19.42 -12.40 2.56
CA ALA A 195 18.87 -11.35 1.71
C ALA A 195 19.40 -9.93 2.04
N LEU A 196 20.40 -9.82 2.94
CA LEU A 196 21.00 -8.57 3.39
C LEU A 196 22.52 -8.53 3.10
N PRO A 197 23.11 -7.35 2.78
CA PRO A 197 24.54 -7.20 2.55
C PRO A 197 25.37 -7.50 3.83
N PRO A 198 26.68 -7.86 3.68
CA PRO A 198 27.47 -8.50 4.74
C PRO A 198 27.74 -7.65 6.00
N ARG A 199 27.99 -8.37 7.10
CA ARG A 199 27.94 -7.99 8.54
C ARG A 199 28.86 -6.86 9.05
N GLY A 200 29.40 -6.00 8.20
CA GLY A 200 30.34 -4.94 8.58
C GLY A 200 29.72 -3.61 9.03
N GLU A 201 28.52 -3.28 8.54
CA GLU A 201 27.86 -2.00 8.81
C GLU A 201 26.52 -2.21 9.51
N ARG A 202 26.58 -2.51 10.81
CA ARG A 202 25.39 -2.56 11.68
C ARG A 202 24.98 -1.14 12.07
N THR A 203 24.49 -0.38 11.10
CA THR A 203 23.61 0.76 11.36
C THR A 203 22.51 0.77 10.30
N TRP A 204 21.25 0.79 10.75
CA TRP A 204 20.02 1.02 9.98
C TRP A 204 19.45 -0.18 9.20
N TYR A 205 18.36 -0.77 9.69
CA TYR A 205 17.38 -1.40 8.80
C TYR A 205 15.98 -1.29 9.41
N THR A 206 15.06 -0.67 8.69
CA THR A 206 13.76 -1.26 8.35
C THR A 206 13.03 -0.37 7.32
N SER A 207 13.50 -0.19 6.09
CA SER A 207 12.82 0.70 5.13
C SER A 207 11.73 -0.05 4.37
N TRP A 208 10.46 0.18 4.69
CA TRP A 208 9.33 -0.32 3.90
C TRP A 208 8.31 0.81 3.79
N HIS A 209 8.29 1.47 2.64
CA HIS A 209 7.17 2.01 1.88
C HIS A 209 7.83 2.76 0.71
N ILE A 210 7.56 2.33 -0.52
CA ILE A 210 7.89 3.11 -1.70
C ILE A 210 6.73 4.06 -1.92
N LEU A 211 7.05 5.33 -1.81
CA LEU A 211 6.39 6.43 -2.49
C LEU A 211 7.36 7.61 -2.53
N LEU A 212 7.48 8.20 -3.72
CA LEU A 212 8.09 9.52 -3.95
C LEU A 212 7.45 10.57 -3.03
#